data_AF-A0A090X8D3-F1
#
_entry.id   AF-A0A090X8D3-F1
#
_cell.length_a   1.000
_cell.length_b   1.000
_cell.length_c   1.000
_cell.angle_alpha   90.00
_cell.angle_beta   90.00
_cell.angle_gamma   90.00
#
_symmetry.space_group_name_H-M   'P 1'
#
loop_
_entity.id
_entity.type
_entity.pdbx_description
1 polymer ?
#
loop_
_entity_poly.entity_id
_entity_poly.type
_entity_poly.pdbx_seq_one_letter_code
_entity_poly.pdbx_strand_id
1 'polypeptide(L)'
;QFFDRLLHTTAELYDLDPMEQEFSYVVEAGLGTAKVNLYKATVLGLGTAHRLRENYIWVNDSGTCLKIDMGVRNVTITVLANVTVGISIFSYTATIKIDVLANSIQAQLDIEQKSVELKVEAFNIVGVETVEVKSTYIAGSSWAFTTTQTTIESSVKSFFAETLNAKLRGAIEEKLEELQKAIML
;
A
#
# COMPACT_ATOMS: atom_id res chain seq x y z
N GLN A 1 -1.03 -23.17 6.72
CA GLN A 1 -2.35 -23.09 7.37
C GLN A 1 -2.41 -22.02 8.45
N PHE A 2 -1.63 -22.07 9.55
CA PHE A 2 -1.68 -21.03 10.60
C PHE A 2 -1.49 -19.60 10.07
N PHE A 3 -0.39 -19.35 9.36
CA PHE A 3 -0.08 -18.02 8.83
C PHE A 3 -1.05 -17.57 7.74
N ASP A 4 -1.53 -18.48 6.90
CA ASP A 4 -2.51 -18.14 5.86
C ASP A 4 -3.82 -17.65 6.51
N ARG A 5 -4.23 -18.30 7.63
CA ARG A 5 -5.37 -17.84 8.44
C ARG A 5 -5.08 -16.52 9.16
N LEU A 6 -3.88 -16.35 9.71
CA LEU A 6 -3.46 -15.09 10.34
C LEU A 6 -3.58 -13.92 9.35
N LEU A 7 -3.02 -14.08 8.15
CA LEU A 7 -3.06 -13.05 7.11
C LEU A 7 -4.48 -12.70 6.69
N HIS A 8 -5.32 -13.72 6.49
CA HIS A 8 -6.73 -13.51 6.16
C HIS A 8 -7.47 -12.76 7.29
N THR A 9 -7.32 -13.22 8.53
CA THR A 9 -7.96 -12.57 9.69
C THR A 9 -7.44 -11.15 9.94
N THR A 10 -6.16 -10.88 9.70
CA THR A 10 -5.62 -9.51 9.75
C THR A 10 -6.26 -8.63 8.67
N ALA A 11 -6.45 -9.15 7.45
CA ALA A 11 -7.10 -8.37 6.40
C ALA A 11 -8.55 -7.99 6.76
N GLU A 12 -9.30 -8.91 7.38
CA GLU A 12 -10.68 -8.67 7.83
C GLU A 12 -10.76 -7.76 9.06
N LEU A 13 -9.93 -7.98 10.09
CA LEU A 13 -10.01 -7.23 11.34
C LEU A 13 -9.58 -5.77 11.21
N TYR A 14 -8.67 -5.47 10.29
CA TYR A 14 -8.10 -4.14 10.11
C TYR A 14 -8.66 -3.41 8.89
N ASP A 15 -9.81 -3.87 8.36
CA ASP A 15 -10.49 -3.29 7.19
C ASP A 15 -9.50 -3.02 6.03
N LEU A 16 -8.64 -4.00 5.74
CA LEU A 16 -7.63 -3.87 4.70
C LEU A 16 -8.19 -4.20 3.30
N ASP A 17 -9.41 -4.73 3.21
CA ASP A 17 -10.03 -5.09 1.94
C ASP A 17 -11.56 -4.90 2.00
N PRO A 18 -12.11 -3.73 1.60
CA PRO A 18 -11.42 -2.59 1.01
C PRO A 18 -10.66 -1.73 2.04
N MET A 19 -9.40 -1.41 1.75
CA MET A 19 -8.68 -0.36 2.47
C MET A 19 -8.99 1.01 1.86
N GLU A 20 -9.64 1.89 2.63
CA GLU A 20 -9.90 3.27 2.23
C GLU A 20 -8.87 4.27 2.81
N GLN A 21 -8.55 5.31 2.05
CA GLN A 21 -7.61 6.37 2.46
C GLN A 21 -7.90 7.70 1.78
N GLU A 22 -7.83 8.79 2.55
CA GLU A 22 -7.77 10.17 2.03
C GLU A 22 -6.35 10.74 2.19
N PHE A 23 -5.90 11.54 1.21
CA PHE A 23 -4.54 12.10 1.20
C PHE A 23 -4.42 13.32 0.26
N SER A 24 -3.62 14.30 0.64
CA SER A 24 -3.37 15.48 -0.20
C SER A 24 -1.87 15.75 -0.25
N TYR A 25 -1.30 15.82 -1.46
CA TYR A 25 0.11 16.15 -1.65
C TYR A 25 0.31 17.12 -2.82
N VAL A 26 1.52 17.66 -2.95
CA VAL A 26 1.89 18.56 -4.04
C VAL A 26 2.99 17.89 -4.84
N VAL A 27 2.86 17.89 -6.16
CA VAL A 27 3.89 17.39 -7.08
C VAL A 27 4.28 18.50 -8.04
N GLU A 28 5.57 18.64 -8.32
CA GLU A 28 6.01 19.55 -9.36
C GLU A 28 5.85 18.88 -10.73
N ALA A 29 5.16 19.55 -11.66
CA ALA A 29 5.02 19.11 -13.04
C ALA A 29 5.71 20.11 -13.97
N GLY A 30 6.23 19.67 -15.13
CA GLY A 30 7.24 20.41 -15.89
C GLY A 30 6.91 21.84 -16.37
N LEU A 31 5.65 22.28 -16.35
CA LEU A 31 5.25 23.64 -16.73
C LEU A 31 4.69 24.49 -15.56
N GLY A 32 4.66 23.95 -14.33
CA GLY A 32 4.17 24.63 -13.14
C GLY A 32 3.97 23.70 -11.93
N THR A 33 3.69 24.26 -10.76
CA THR A 33 3.37 23.44 -9.58
C THR A 33 1.99 22.79 -9.75
N ALA A 34 1.93 21.45 -9.68
CA ALA A 34 0.69 20.69 -9.71
C ALA A 34 0.31 20.25 -8.28
N LYS A 35 -0.78 20.81 -7.75
CA LYS A 35 -1.34 20.32 -6.49
C LYS A 35 -2.24 19.13 -6.78
N VAL A 36 -1.99 17.98 -6.16
CA VAL A 36 -2.78 16.77 -6.33
C VAL A 36 -3.49 16.45 -5.01
N ASN A 37 -4.80 16.68 -4.99
CA ASN A 37 -5.63 16.36 -3.84
C ASN A 37 -6.37 15.04 -4.10
N LEU A 38 -5.96 13.97 -3.43
CA LEU A 38 -6.53 12.63 -3.61
C LEU A 38 -7.53 12.39 -2.48
N TYR A 39 -8.75 12.78 -2.76
CA TYR A 39 -9.78 12.79 -1.74
C TYR A 39 -10.37 11.40 -1.47
N LYS A 40 -10.07 10.40 -2.30
CA LYS A 40 -10.42 9.01 -2.02
C LYS A 40 -9.50 8.06 -2.73
N ALA A 41 -8.97 7.09 -2.01
CA ALA A 41 -8.46 5.87 -2.60
C ALA A 41 -9.02 4.64 -1.91
N THR A 42 -9.12 3.59 -2.71
CA THR A 42 -9.63 2.28 -2.31
C THR A 42 -8.67 1.24 -2.85
N VAL A 43 -8.13 0.40 -1.96
CA VAL A 43 -7.34 -0.77 -2.32
C VAL A 43 -8.19 -2.01 -2.06
N LEU A 44 -8.25 -2.89 -3.06
CA LEU A 44 -8.96 -4.16 -3.03
C LEU A 44 -8.00 -5.32 -3.29
N GLY A 45 -8.33 -6.49 -2.76
CA GLY A 45 -7.62 -7.75 -3.01
C GLY A 45 -6.62 -8.13 -1.92
N LEU A 46 -6.38 -7.30 -0.91
CA LEU A 46 -5.47 -7.60 0.21
C LEU A 46 -5.92 -8.83 1.02
N GLY A 47 -7.22 -9.16 1.03
CA GLY A 47 -7.77 -10.36 1.64
C GLY A 47 -7.34 -11.68 0.99
N THR A 48 -6.71 -11.61 -0.20
CA THR A 48 -6.10 -12.77 -0.88
C THR A 48 -4.68 -13.08 -0.39
N ALA A 49 -4.23 -12.41 0.66
CA ALA A 49 -2.92 -12.62 1.26
C ALA A 49 -2.71 -14.11 1.61
N HIS A 50 -1.60 -14.67 1.15
CA HIS A 50 -1.20 -16.05 1.36
C HIS A 50 0.32 -16.15 1.46
N ARG A 51 0.82 -17.24 2.03
CA ARG A 51 2.25 -17.52 1.96
C ARG A 51 2.67 -17.98 0.56
N LEU A 52 3.86 -17.55 0.14
CA LEU A 52 4.44 -17.94 -1.15
C LEU A 52 5.24 -19.24 -1.07
N ARG A 53 5.88 -19.49 0.08
CA ARG A 53 6.76 -20.66 0.31
C ARG A 53 6.85 -21.00 1.79
N GLU A 54 7.71 -21.95 2.13
CA GLU A 54 8.01 -22.32 3.50
C GLU A 54 8.53 -21.14 4.31
N ASN A 55 8.23 -21.17 5.62
CA ASN A 55 8.77 -20.19 6.53
C ASN A 55 10.22 -20.57 6.87
N TYR A 56 11.07 -19.56 7.01
CA TYR A 56 12.43 -19.78 7.50
C TYR A 56 12.48 -19.40 8.98
N ILE A 57 12.78 -20.38 9.83
CA ILE A 57 12.94 -20.19 11.27
C ILE A 57 14.39 -20.52 11.61
N TRP A 58 15.05 -19.63 12.33
CA TRP A 58 16.41 -19.87 12.82
C TRP A 58 16.58 -19.26 14.21
N VAL A 59 17.63 -19.69 14.91
CA VAL A 59 17.99 -19.17 16.23
C VAL A 59 19.39 -18.58 16.12
N ASN A 60 19.59 -17.40 16.70
CA ASN A 60 20.89 -16.76 16.82
C ASN A 60 21.12 -16.28 18.27
N ASP A 61 22.23 -15.59 18.52
CA ASP A 61 22.59 -15.07 19.84
C ASP A 61 21.57 -14.07 20.42
N SER A 62 20.68 -13.53 19.58
CA SER A 62 19.65 -12.53 19.95
C SER A 62 18.27 -13.14 20.16
N GLY A 63 18.01 -14.37 19.71
CA GLY A 63 16.75 -15.08 19.93
C GLY A 63 16.29 -15.93 18.75
N THR A 64 14.97 -16.17 18.67
CA THR A 64 14.36 -16.90 17.55
C THR A 64 13.92 -15.91 16.48
N CYS A 65 14.31 -16.14 15.25
CA CYS A 65 13.93 -15.34 14.10
C CYS A 65 13.01 -16.15 13.17
N LEU A 66 12.05 -15.47 12.56
CA LEU A 66 11.08 -16.02 11.63
C LEU A 66 10.95 -15.10 10.42
N LYS A 67 11.14 -15.65 9.23
CA LYS A 67 10.95 -14.99 7.94
C LYS A 67 9.82 -15.64 7.17
N ILE A 68 8.91 -14.81 6.66
CA ILE A 68 7.72 -15.22 5.94
C ILE A 68 7.66 -14.45 4.62
N ASP A 69 7.69 -15.20 3.51
CA ASP A 69 7.42 -14.66 2.19
C ASP A 69 5.92 -14.78 1.88
N MET A 70 5.30 -13.66 1.55
CA MET A 70 3.85 -13.49 1.41
C MET A 70 3.50 -12.92 0.05
N GLY A 71 2.33 -13.29 -0.46
CA GLY A 71 1.80 -12.87 -1.74
C GLY A 71 0.36 -12.42 -1.61
N VAL A 72 -0.01 -11.44 -2.42
CA VAL A 72 -1.38 -10.96 -2.62
C VAL A 72 -1.66 -11.00 -4.12
N ARG A 73 -2.88 -11.35 -4.53
CA ARG A 73 -3.28 -11.47 -5.93
C ARG A 73 -4.40 -10.50 -6.28
N ASN A 74 -4.45 -10.13 -7.56
CA ASN A 74 -5.55 -9.34 -8.14
C ASN A 74 -5.81 -8.04 -7.37
N VAL A 75 -4.73 -7.32 -7.04
CA VAL A 75 -4.84 -6.07 -6.29
C VAL A 75 -5.29 -4.96 -7.22
N THR A 76 -6.38 -4.30 -6.83
CA THR A 76 -6.88 -3.13 -7.56
C THR A 76 -6.77 -1.91 -6.65
N ILE A 77 -6.15 -0.85 -7.14
CA ILE A 77 -6.10 0.44 -6.46
C ILE A 77 -6.86 1.43 -7.34
N THR A 78 -7.96 1.95 -6.81
CA THR A 78 -8.73 3.02 -7.44
C THR A 78 -8.53 4.30 -6.66
N VAL A 79 -8.18 5.37 -7.35
CA VAL A 79 -7.91 6.68 -6.78
C VAL A 79 -8.77 7.72 -7.48
N LEU A 80 -9.43 8.56 -6.69
CA LEU A 80 -10.12 9.76 -7.15
C LEU A 80 -9.34 10.98 -6.66
N ALA A 81 -9.03 11.89 -7.59
CA ALA A 81 -8.22 13.05 -7.30
C ALA A 81 -8.68 14.30 -8.03
N ASN A 82 -8.43 15.45 -7.40
CA ASN A 82 -8.47 16.76 -8.03
C ASN A 82 -7.04 17.24 -8.23
N VAL A 83 -6.71 17.60 -9.45
CA VAL A 83 -5.39 18.11 -9.85
C VAL A 83 -5.54 19.56 -10.21
N THR A 84 -4.81 20.43 -9.53
CA THR A 84 -4.74 21.86 -9.87
C THR A 84 -3.35 22.18 -10.41
N VAL A 85 -3.29 22.64 -11.65
CA VAL A 85 -2.06 23.11 -12.30
C VAL A 85 -2.07 24.63 -12.30
N GLY A 86 -1.05 25.24 -11.70
CA GLY A 86 -0.83 26.67 -11.74
C GLY A 86 0.12 27.05 -12.87
N ILE A 87 -0.26 28.06 -13.67
CA ILE A 87 0.64 28.75 -14.60
C ILE A 87 0.55 30.25 -14.39
N SER A 88 1.62 30.84 -13.84
CA SER A 88 1.66 32.26 -13.47
C SER A 88 0.46 32.65 -12.58
N ILE A 89 -0.43 33.54 -13.04
CA ILE A 89 -1.62 34.01 -12.31
C ILE A 89 -2.88 33.14 -12.50
N PHE A 90 -2.83 32.11 -13.35
CA PHE A 90 -3.98 31.25 -13.64
C PHE A 90 -3.84 29.88 -12.99
N SER A 91 -4.97 29.31 -12.55
CA SER A 91 -5.05 27.94 -12.03
C SER A 91 -6.15 27.16 -12.76
N TYR A 92 -5.82 25.92 -13.10
CA TYR A 92 -6.72 25.03 -13.83
C TYR A 92 -6.87 23.74 -13.05
N THR A 93 -8.11 23.33 -12.77
CA THR A 93 -8.39 22.11 -11.99
C THR A 93 -9.04 21.05 -12.86
N ALA A 94 -8.59 19.80 -12.73
CA ALA A 94 -9.20 18.62 -13.31
C ALA A 94 -9.55 17.61 -12.21
N THR A 95 -10.69 16.95 -12.35
CA THR A 95 -11.03 15.76 -11.56
C THR A 95 -10.69 14.52 -12.37
N ILE A 96 -9.98 13.59 -11.77
CA ILE A 96 -9.42 12.41 -12.43
C ILE A 96 -9.68 11.14 -11.60
N LYS A 97 -9.74 10.01 -12.29
CA LYS A 97 -9.69 8.67 -11.71
C LYS A 97 -8.40 7.99 -12.15
N ILE A 98 -7.73 7.29 -11.25
CA ILE A 98 -6.58 6.45 -11.58
C ILE A 98 -6.88 5.04 -11.08
N ASP A 99 -6.82 4.08 -11.98
CA ASP A 99 -6.92 2.66 -11.68
C ASP A 99 -5.53 2.02 -11.88
N VAL A 100 -5.04 1.33 -10.86
CA VAL A 100 -3.83 0.50 -10.90
C VAL A 100 -4.24 -0.95 -10.70
N LEU A 101 -3.90 -1.80 -11.66
CA LEU A 101 -4.12 -3.24 -11.59
C LEU A 101 -2.77 -3.94 -11.40
N ALA A 102 -2.60 -4.59 -10.25
CA ALA A 102 -1.46 -5.44 -9.96
C ALA A 102 -1.90 -6.91 -9.89
N ASN A 103 -1.31 -7.74 -10.75
CA ASN A 103 -1.54 -9.19 -10.74
C ASN A 103 -1.13 -9.79 -9.41
N SER A 104 0.05 -9.39 -8.93
CA SER A 104 0.60 -9.87 -7.69
C SER A 104 1.41 -8.80 -6.95
N ILE A 105 1.32 -8.82 -5.63
CA ILE A 105 2.24 -8.11 -4.73
C ILE A 105 2.92 -9.17 -3.87
N GLN A 106 4.25 -9.09 -3.78
CA GLN A 106 5.05 -9.95 -2.92
C GLN A 106 5.64 -9.11 -1.80
N ALA A 107 5.51 -9.61 -0.57
CA ALA A 107 6.04 -8.99 0.62
C ALA A 107 6.84 -9.99 1.44
N GLN A 108 7.81 -9.49 2.20
CA GLN A 108 8.58 -10.26 3.16
C GLN A 108 8.40 -9.66 4.55
N LEU A 109 8.14 -10.53 5.52
CA LEU A 109 8.01 -10.20 6.93
C LEU A 109 9.08 -10.93 7.73
N ASP A 110 9.91 -10.15 8.42
CA ASP A 110 10.91 -10.63 9.38
C ASP A 110 10.43 -10.31 10.79
N ILE A 111 10.28 -11.36 11.60
CA ILE A 111 9.91 -11.31 13.01
C ILE A 111 11.07 -11.82 13.84
N GLU A 112 11.36 -11.16 14.95
CA GLU A 112 12.33 -11.62 15.94
C GLU A 112 11.69 -11.71 17.31
N GLN A 113 11.99 -12.80 18.01
CA GLN A 113 11.64 -12.99 19.40
C GLN A 113 12.84 -12.68 20.29
N LYS A 114 12.80 -11.54 21.00
CA LYS A 114 13.81 -11.17 22.01
C LYS A 114 13.18 -11.17 23.39
N SER A 115 13.77 -11.89 24.36
CA SER A 115 13.30 -11.88 25.76
C SER A 115 11.78 -12.09 25.90
N VAL A 116 11.24 -13.11 25.22
CA VAL A 116 9.80 -13.47 25.11
C VAL A 116 8.89 -12.49 24.35
N GLU A 117 9.39 -11.37 23.86
CA GLU A 117 8.62 -10.38 23.07
C GLU A 117 8.76 -10.66 21.57
N LEU A 118 7.64 -10.66 20.83
CA LEU A 118 7.62 -10.82 19.37
C LEU A 118 7.63 -9.44 18.70
N LYS A 119 8.64 -9.15 17.87
CA LYS A 119 8.74 -7.86 17.16
C LYS A 119 8.82 -8.05 15.66
N VAL A 120 8.16 -7.16 14.92
CA VAL A 120 8.42 -6.98 13.50
C VAL A 120 9.74 -6.24 13.36
N GLU A 121 10.78 -6.92 12.89
CA GLU A 121 12.06 -6.30 12.56
C GLU A 121 11.97 -5.61 11.20
N ALA A 122 11.32 -6.26 10.22
CA ALA A 122 11.11 -5.68 8.90
C ALA A 122 9.83 -6.19 8.24
N PHE A 123 9.16 -5.29 7.53
CA PHE A 123 8.12 -5.61 6.57
C PHE A 123 8.40 -4.83 5.29
N ASN A 124 8.57 -5.54 4.18
CA ASN A 124 8.94 -4.95 2.90
C ASN A 124 8.08 -5.54 1.77
N ILE A 125 7.50 -4.68 0.95
CA ILE A 125 7.02 -5.07 -0.38
C ILE A 125 8.25 -5.25 -1.27
N VAL A 126 8.55 -6.50 -1.64
CA VAL A 126 9.75 -6.87 -2.39
C VAL A 126 9.52 -6.99 -3.90
N GLY A 127 8.25 -7.06 -4.33
CA GLY A 127 7.90 -7.10 -5.75
C GLY A 127 6.44 -6.73 -6.00
N VAL A 128 6.20 -6.02 -7.11
CA VAL A 128 4.85 -5.70 -7.60
C VAL A 128 4.80 -5.99 -9.09
N GLU A 129 3.98 -6.95 -9.49
CA GLU A 129 3.72 -7.25 -10.88
C GLU A 129 2.51 -6.42 -11.34
N THR A 130 2.79 -5.23 -11.85
CA THR A 130 1.76 -4.31 -12.36
C THR A 130 1.41 -4.64 -13.81
N VAL A 131 0.13 -4.81 -14.11
CA VAL A 131 -0.37 -5.05 -15.48
C VAL A 131 -0.76 -3.76 -16.17
N GLU A 132 -1.41 -2.87 -15.44
CA GLU A 132 -1.97 -1.67 -16.04
C GLU A 132 -2.02 -0.54 -15.02
N VAL A 133 -1.69 0.67 -15.49
CA VAL A 133 -2.04 1.91 -14.80
C VAL A 133 -2.76 2.77 -15.81
N LYS A 134 -3.98 3.18 -15.46
CA LYS A 134 -4.86 3.93 -16.34
C LYS A 134 -5.42 5.12 -15.58
N SER A 135 -5.12 6.31 -16.07
CA SER A 135 -5.82 7.51 -15.65
C SER A 135 -6.96 7.85 -16.60
N THR A 136 -8.04 8.39 -16.04
CA THR A 136 -9.26 8.78 -16.75
C THR A 136 -9.66 10.18 -16.30
N TYR A 137 -9.84 11.08 -17.25
CA TYR A 137 -10.42 12.40 -17.00
C TYR A 137 -11.91 12.25 -16.68
N ILE A 138 -12.37 12.90 -15.61
CA ILE A 138 -13.77 12.96 -15.21
C ILE A 138 -14.37 14.33 -15.55
N ALA A 139 -13.75 15.42 -15.10
CA ALA A 139 -14.30 16.77 -15.23
C ALA A 139 -13.23 17.87 -15.11
N GLY A 140 -13.59 19.11 -15.45
CA GLY A 140 -12.72 20.29 -15.31
C GLY A 140 -11.83 20.56 -16.53
N SER A 141 -10.58 20.96 -16.32
CA SER A 141 -9.64 21.31 -17.39
C SER A 141 -8.99 20.07 -18.01
N SER A 142 -9.31 19.78 -19.27
CA SER A 142 -8.62 18.71 -20.03
C SER A 142 -7.13 18.98 -20.19
N TRP A 143 -6.73 20.26 -20.30
CA TRP A 143 -5.32 20.65 -20.35
C TRP A 143 -4.59 20.27 -19.06
N ALA A 144 -5.15 20.58 -17.88
CA ALA A 144 -4.55 20.23 -16.60
C ALA A 144 -4.36 18.71 -16.45
N PHE A 145 -5.34 17.92 -16.90
CA PHE A 145 -5.23 16.46 -16.94
C PHE A 145 -4.08 15.99 -17.84
N THR A 146 -4.09 16.37 -19.12
CA THR A 146 -3.09 15.88 -20.09
C THR A 146 -1.66 16.29 -19.69
N THR A 147 -1.46 17.48 -19.13
CA THR A 147 -0.15 17.96 -18.69
C THR A 147 0.40 17.21 -17.48
N THR A 148 -0.44 16.63 -16.63
CA THR A 148 -0.03 16.02 -15.36
C THR A 148 -0.16 14.50 -15.33
N GLN A 149 -0.84 13.91 -16.32
CA GLN A 149 -1.17 12.50 -16.39
C GLN A 149 0.01 11.59 -16.01
N THR A 150 1.11 11.65 -16.75
CA THR A 150 2.28 10.77 -16.54
C THR A 150 2.91 10.97 -15.15
N THR A 151 3.01 12.21 -14.70
CA THR A 151 3.58 12.54 -13.39
C THR A 151 2.73 11.97 -12.27
N ILE A 152 1.40 12.11 -12.34
CA ILE A 152 0.50 11.63 -11.29
C ILE A 152 0.46 10.10 -11.30
N GLU A 153 0.40 9.46 -12.47
CA GLU A 153 0.46 8.00 -12.56
C GLU A 153 1.74 7.45 -11.89
N SER A 154 2.88 8.13 -12.03
CA SER A 154 4.11 7.75 -11.32
C SER A 154 4.03 8.03 -9.82
N SER A 155 3.53 9.20 -9.40
CA SER A 155 3.43 9.57 -7.98
C SER A 155 2.47 8.68 -7.21
N VAL A 156 1.34 8.30 -7.82
CA VAL A 156 0.38 7.37 -7.23
C VAL A 156 1.03 6.01 -6.99
N LYS A 157 1.77 5.46 -7.96
CA LYS A 157 2.46 4.17 -7.76
C LYS A 157 3.40 4.21 -6.54
N SER A 158 4.25 5.23 -6.43
CA SER A 158 5.19 5.35 -5.31
C SER A 158 4.47 5.59 -3.98
N PHE A 159 3.52 6.52 -3.94
CA PHE A 159 2.77 6.84 -2.73
C PHE A 159 2.02 5.62 -2.19
N PHE A 160 1.38 4.85 -3.05
CA PHE A 160 0.72 3.61 -2.63
C PHE A 160 1.71 2.56 -2.19
N ALA A 161 2.84 2.38 -2.87
CA ALA A 161 3.84 1.42 -2.42
C ALA A 161 4.30 1.73 -0.97
N GLU A 162 4.60 2.99 -0.66
CA GLU A 162 5.04 3.41 0.69
C GLU A 162 3.91 3.35 1.72
N THR A 163 2.75 3.92 1.40
CA THR A 163 1.60 3.99 2.32
C THR A 163 1.02 2.61 2.61
N LEU A 164 0.91 1.76 1.58
CA LEU A 164 0.47 0.37 1.73
C LEU A 164 1.46 -0.40 2.60
N ASN A 165 2.77 -0.21 2.39
CA ASN A 165 3.79 -0.86 3.20
C ASN A 165 3.66 -0.48 4.69
N ALA A 166 3.49 0.81 4.98
CA ALA A 166 3.32 1.30 6.36
C ALA A 166 2.04 0.77 7.01
N LYS A 167 0.91 0.80 6.31
CA LYS A 167 -0.37 0.29 6.85
C LYS A 167 -0.35 -1.21 7.09
N LEU A 168 0.16 -1.99 6.14
CA LEU A 168 0.27 -3.45 6.29
C LEU A 168 1.20 -3.81 7.45
N ARG A 169 2.33 -3.11 7.57
CA ARG A 169 3.24 -3.28 8.71
C ARG A 169 2.54 -3.00 10.04
N GLY A 170 1.84 -1.87 10.16
CA GLY A 170 1.13 -1.51 11.39
C GLY A 170 0.07 -2.54 11.80
N ALA A 171 -0.73 -3.04 10.84
CA ALA A 171 -1.72 -4.07 11.10
C ALA A 171 -1.09 -5.41 11.56
N ILE A 172 0.09 -5.76 11.03
CA ILE A 172 0.83 -6.95 11.46
C ILE A 172 1.44 -6.76 12.85
N GLU A 173 2.02 -5.59 13.12
CA GLU A 173 2.57 -5.23 14.44
C GLU A 173 1.48 -5.34 15.52
N GLU A 174 0.32 -4.73 15.29
CA GLU A 174 -0.81 -4.78 16.23
C GLU A 174 -1.31 -6.22 16.44
N LYS A 175 -1.40 -7.01 15.37
CA LYS A 175 -1.79 -8.43 15.49
C LYS A 175 -0.77 -9.27 16.27
N LEU A 176 0.52 -8.99 16.12
CA LEU A 176 1.57 -9.68 16.89
C LEU A 176 1.51 -9.31 18.37
N GLU A 177 1.23 -8.04 18.71
CA GLU A 177 1.01 -7.63 20.09
C GLU A 177 -0.19 -8.34 20.73
N GLU A 178 -1.30 -8.49 20.00
CA GLU A 178 -2.47 -9.25 20.46
C GLU A 178 -2.11 -10.72 20.74
N LEU A 179 -1.38 -11.36 19.83
CA LEU A 179 -0.92 -12.74 19.99
C LEU A 179 -0.01 -12.89 21.21
N GLN A 180 0.92 -11.96 21.41
CA GLN A 180 1.81 -11.96 22.56
C GLN A 180 1.04 -11.83 23.89
N LYS A 181 0.05 -10.93 23.96
CA LYS A 181 -0.82 -10.78 25.14
C LYS A 181 -1.60 -12.06 25.43
N ALA A 182 -2.10 -12.75 24.40
CA ALA A 182 -2.85 -13.99 24.55
C ALA A 182 -1.98 -15.17 25.05
N ILE A 183 -0.68 -15.20 24.72
CA ILE A 183 0.26 -16.25 25.15
C ILE A 183 0.76 -16.02 26.59
N MET A 184 0.73 -14.77 27.09
CA MET A 184 1.14 -14.43 28.45
C MET A 184 0.03 -14.55 29.51
N LEU A 185 -1.19 -14.89 29.10
CA LEU A 185 -2.33 -15.21 29.97
C LEU A 185 -2.41 -16.71 30.26
#